data_AF-A0A653S6Z7-F1
#
_entry.id   AF-A0A653S6Z7-F1
#
_cell.length_a   1.000
_cell.length_b   1.000
_cell.length_c   1.000
_cell.angle_alpha   90.00
_cell.angle_beta   90.00
_cell.angle_gamma   90.00
#
_symmetry.space_group_name_H-M   'P 1'
#
loop_
_entity.id
_entity.type
_entity.pdbx_description
1 polymer ?
#
loop_
_entity_poly.entity_id
_entity_poly.type
_entity_poly.pdbx_seq_one_letter_code
_entity_poly.pdbx_strand_id
1 'polypeptide(L)'
;MARRRRSDAAEPGMAVPRWPRISARLGVDGQGELSWNSVVRRISASDRDAARAAIVARCTRVAQTIARPVRLELHERDRMRELVVHPSGAAEPGDTEDGSYRTESDLPPLVAVTGTCRACGCTSSAADAQCQGCGILEPLSRNADTPPRDLRAAPGEDGADERRRTGRRELRREEPQPPQQTQPPRQLPAPSPSPSSSPSPSLSRRSRERSRQQGSARASSRRPVSPRALVIEFDDDSRAVLAGSAALGRNPSPVDGRIPVRVDSRDSTVSRTHALVDVDHAGRILVTDYHSTHGVHLSGRHISTFVPGVVYRVPDGAQLRLGDVLCRVSTEATAAS
;
A
#
# COMPACT_ATOMS: atom_id res chain seq x y z
N MET A 1 -13.54 40.90 -10.16
CA MET A 1 -12.68 40.06 -11.05
C MET A 1 -12.41 38.73 -10.35
N ALA A 2 -13.03 37.66 -10.82
CA ALA A 2 -12.96 36.33 -10.20
C ALA A 2 -11.54 35.75 -10.32
N ARG A 3 -10.92 35.43 -9.19
CA ARG A 3 -9.66 34.69 -9.16
C ARG A 3 -9.91 33.30 -9.76
N ARG A 4 -9.38 33.07 -10.97
CA ARG A 4 -9.28 31.75 -11.60
C ARG A 4 -8.64 30.79 -10.59
N ARG A 5 -9.45 29.90 -10.01
CA ARG A 5 -8.93 28.71 -9.32
C ARG A 5 -8.24 27.88 -10.40
N ARG A 6 -6.95 27.63 -10.24
CA ARG A 6 -6.20 26.71 -11.09
C ARG A 6 -6.80 25.32 -10.87
N SER A 7 -7.56 24.84 -11.85
CA SER A 7 -8.02 23.47 -11.93
C SER A 7 -7.12 22.70 -12.91
N ASP A 8 -7.15 21.38 -12.78
CA ASP A 8 -7.04 20.39 -13.86
C ASP A 8 -5.70 19.66 -14.05
N ALA A 9 -5.44 18.67 -13.18
CA ALA A 9 -5.01 17.33 -13.57
C ALA A 9 -5.19 16.37 -12.38
N ALA A 10 -5.49 15.08 -12.63
CA ALA A 10 -5.25 14.05 -11.63
C ALA A 10 -3.74 13.90 -11.49
N GLU A 11 -3.19 14.30 -10.34
CA GLU A 11 -1.76 14.12 -10.09
C GLU A 11 -1.56 12.74 -9.45
N PRO A 12 -0.66 11.88 -9.98
CA PRO A 12 -0.22 10.70 -9.25
C PRO A 12 0.36 11.19 -7.93
N GLY A 13 -0.34 10.88 -6.84
CA GLY A 13 -0.06 11.45 -5.54
C GLY A 13 0.73 10.48 -4.71
N MET A 14 1.88 10.91 -4.19
CA MET A 14 2.58 10.25 -3.07
C MET A 14 1.81 10.41 -1.73
N ALA A 15 0.52 10.75 -1.77
CA ALA A 15 -0.30 10.89 -0.60
C ALA A 15 -0.72 9.50 -0.14
N VAL A 16 -0.12 9.03 0.95
CA VAL A 16 -0.47 7.74 1.55
C VAL A 16 -1.82 7.88 2.26
N PRO A 17 -2.86 7.15 1.84
CA PRO A 17 -4.19 7.24 2.45
C PRO A 17 -4.16 6.86 3.93
N ARG A 18 -5.13 7.37 4.72
CA ARG A 18 -5.31 6.99 6.15
C ARG A 18 -5.74 5.53 6.35
N TRP A 19 -5.95 4.81 5.26
CA TRP A 19 -6.59 3.51 5.22
C TRP A 19 -5.71 2.53 4.41
N PRO A 20 -5.43 1.30 4.87
CA PRO A 20 -5.90 0.60 6.08
C PRO A 20 -5.42 1.28 7.36
N ARG A 21 -6.24 1.21 8.42
CA ARG A 21 -5.80 1.63 9.74
C ARG A 21 -5.03 0.50 10.36
N ILE A 22 -3.70 0.61 10.32
CA ILE A 22 -2.79 -0.35 10.93
C ILE A 22 -2.16 0.31 12.15
N SER A 23 -2.29 -0.35 13.30
CA SER A 23 -1.64 0.07 14.54
C SER A 23 -0.90 -1.10 15.15
N ALA A 24 0.26 -0.85 15.74
CA ALA A 24 1.02 -1.85 16.45
C ALA A 24 1.51 -1.32 17.79
N ARG A 25 1.55 -2.20 18.79
CA ARG A 25 2.13 -1.95 20.11
C ARG A 25 3.27 -2.93 20.32
N LEU A 26 4.46 -2.41 20.62
CA LEU A 26 5.65 -3.20 20.89
C LEU A 26 6.14 -2.97 22.32
N GLY A 27 6.27 -4.07 23.05
CA GLY A 27 7.03 -4.16 24.29
C GLY A 27 8.53 -4.14 24.05
N VAL A 28 9.29 -4.00 25.15
CA VAL A 28 10.77 -4.02 25.11
C VAL A 28 11.35 -5.42 24.92
N ASP A 29 10.54 -6.43 25.16
CA ASP A 29 10.82 -7.86 25.14
C ASP A 29 10.56 -8.52 23.77
N GLY A 30 10.22 -7.73 22.74
CA GLY A 30 9.85 -8.26 21.43
C GLY A 30 8.44 -8.85 21.36
N GLN A 31 7.66 -8.75 22.43
CA GLN A 31 6.24 -9.08 22.43
C GLN A 31 5.42 -7.87 21.99
N GLY A 32 4.30 -8.11 21.34
CA GLY A 32 3.46 -7.02 20.90
C GLY A 32 2.15 -7.45 20.27
N GLU A 33 1.39 -6.46 19.83
CA GLU A 33 0.14 -6.65 19.12
C GLU A 33 0.16 -5.81 17.86
N LEU A 34 -0.28 -6.40 16.75
CA LEU A 34 -0.55 -5.73 15.49
C LEU A 34 -2.04 -5.80 15.22
N SER A 35 -2.68 -4.66 15.10
CA SER A 35 -4.07 -4.53 14.72
C SER A 35 -4.17 -3.96 13.31
N TRP A 36 -4.92 -4.65 12.44
CA TRP A 36 -5.35 -4.11 11.17
C TRP A 36 -6.86 -4.34 11.02
N ASN A 37 -7.61 -3.28 10.73
CA ASN A 37 -9.07 -3.36 10.53
C ASN A 37 -9.82 -4.07 11.69
N SER A 38 -9.41 -3.79 12.93
CA SER A 38 -9.92 -4.42 14.17
C SER A 38 -9.55 -5.89 14.38
N VAL A 39 -8.81 -6.51 13.47
CA VAL A 39 -8.22 -7.84 13.67
C VAL A 39 -6.89 -7.68 14.40
N VAL A 40 -6.85 -8.13 15.65
CA VAL A 40 -5.65 -8.12 16.48
C VAL A 40 -4.88 -9.43 16.29
N ARG A 41 -3.57 -9.33 16.06
CA ARG A 41 -2.63 -10.45 16.07
C ARG A 41 -1.52 -10.21 17.05
N ARG A 42 -1.20 -11.23 17.84
CA ARG A 42 -0.07 -11.19 18.75
C ARG A 42 1.23 -11.51 18.03
N ILE A 43 2.23 -10.69 18.32
CA ILE A 43 3.59 -10.84 17.84
C ILE A 43 4.46 -11.34 18.98
N SER A 44 5.22 -12.40 18.71
CA SER A 44 6.22 -12.94 19.63
C SER A 44 7.54 -13.12 18.92
N ALA A 45 8.51 -12.27 19.27
CA ALA A 45 9.88 -12.32 18.73
C ALA A 45 10.91 -12.36 19.86
N SER A 46 12.15 -12.70 19.50
CA SER A 46 13.30 -12.76 20.43
C SER A 46 13.70 -11.40 21.00
N ASP A 47 13.43 -10.34 20.24
CA ASP A 47 13.84 -8.98 20.53
C ASP A 47 12.97 -7.98 19.76
N ARG A 48 13.10 -6.71 20.12
CA ARG A 48 12.32 -5.61 19.54
C ARG A 48 12.58 -5.43 18.05
N ASP A 49 13.80 -5.60 17.58
CA ASP A 49 14.15 -5.32 16.18
C ASP A 49 13.57 -6.41 15.26
N ALA A 50 13.59 -7.67 15.72
CA ALA A 50 12.89 -8.79 15.09
C ALA A 50 11.37 -8.59 15.08
N ALA A 51 10.79 -8.08 16.17
CA ALA A 51 9.36 -7.75 16.24
C ALA A 51 8.98 -6.63 15.26
N ARG A 52 9.80 -5.58 15.17
CA ARG A 52 9.62 -4.47 14.22
C ARG A 52 9.71 -4.95 12.77
N ALA A 53 10.69 -5.80 12.46
CA ALA A 53 10.82 -6.40 11.13
C ALA A 53 9.58 -7.25 10.76
N ALA A 54 9.05 -8.02 11.72
CA ALA A 54 7.82 -8.80 11.52
C ALA A 54 6.59 -7.92 11.25
N ILE A 55 6.43 -6.81 11.99
CA ILE A 55 5.36 -5.83 11.78
C ILE A 55 5.46 -5.22 10.37
N VAL A 56 6.64 -4.72 10.00
CA VAL A 56 6.84 -4.09 8.70
C VAL A 56 6.61 -5.09 7.57
N ALA A 57 7.11 -6.33 7.69
CA ALA A 57 6.84 -7.38 6.72
C ALA A 57 5.34 -7.64 6.55
N ARG A 58 4.58 -7.70 7.65
CA ARG A 58 3.13 -7.88 7.57
C ARG A 58 2.43 -6.69 6.91
N CYS A 59 2.81 -5.46 7.29
CA CYS A 59 2.29 -4.24 6.65
C CYS A 59 2.64 -4.20 5.16
N THR A 60 3.82 -4.68 4.78
CA THR A 60 4.27 -4.79 3.39
C THR A 60 3.38 -5.77 2.61
N ARG A 61 2.99 -6.90 3.19
CA ARG A 61 2.04 -7.83 2.54
C ARG A 61 0.68 -7.19 2.32
N VAL A 62 0.20 -6.39 3.28
CA VAL A 62 -1.02 -5.60 3.10
C VAL A 62 -0.83 -4.60 1.95
N ALA A 63 0.24 -3.81 1.98
CA ALA A 63 0.61 -2.84 0.94
C ALA A 63 0.71 -3.46 -0.46
N GLN A 64 1.31 -4.65 -0.58
CA GLN A 64 1.40 -5.42 -1.83
C GLN A 64 0.02 -5.87 -2.32
N THR A 65 -0.84 -6.33 -1.41
CA THR A 65 -2.20 -6.78 -1.75
C THR A 65 -3.05 -5.64 -2.31
N ILE A 66 -2.89 -4.43 -1.77
CA ILE A 66 -3.59 -3.24 -2.24
C ILE A 66 -2.80 -2.43 -3.28
N ALA A 67 -1.63 -2.93 -3.69
CA ALA A 67 -0.69 -2.31 -4.62
C ALA A 67 -0.27 -0.86 -4.29
N ARG A 68 -0.21 -0.47 -3.01
CA ARG A 68 0.15 0.90 -2.58
C ARG A 68 0.70 0.98 -1.17
N PRO A 69 1.40 2.06 -0.78
CA PRO A 69 1.90 2.24 0.58
C PRO A 69 0.78 2.34 1.62
N VAL A 70 1.08 1.94 2.86
CA VAL A 70 0.16 1.96 4.01
C VAL A 70 0.75 2.73 5.17
N ARG A 71 -0.11 3.33 6.00
CA ARG A 71 0.28 3.98 7.25
C ARG A 71 0.24 2.97 8.40
N LEU A 72 1.25 3.03 9.26
CA LEU A 72 1.38 2.24 10.48
C LEU A 72 1.58 3.18 11.67
N GLU A 73 0.63 3.14 12.62
CA GLU A 73 0.77 3.78 13.93
C GLU A 73 1.52 2.81 14.86
N LEU A 74 2.81 3.02 15.04
CA LEU A 74 3.67 2.17 15.87
C LEU A 74 3.88 2.80 17.26
N HIS A 75 3.33 2.15 18.28
CA HIS A 75 3.53 2.51 19.69
C HIS A 75 4.69 1.68 20.26
N GLU A 76 5.80 2.34 20.56
CA GLU A 76 6.96 1.77 21.23
C GLU A 76 7.14 2.47 22.58
N ARG A 77 6.98 1.73 23.68
CA ARG A 77 6.95 2.30 25.04
C ARG A 77 5.87 3.39 25.11
N ASP A 78 6.20 4.59 25.60
CA ASP A 78 5.33 5.77 25.64
C ASP A 78 5.40 6.67 24.40
N ARG A 79 6.03 6.22 23.31
CA ARG A 79 6.13 7.00 22.07
C ARG A 79 5.32 6.37 20.96
N MET A 80 4.41 7.14 20.38
CA MET A 80 3.76 6.81 19.12
C MET A 80 4.59 7.39 17.98
N ARG A 81 4.86 6.57 16.96
CA ARG A 81 5.51 6.97 15.70
C ARG A 81 4.63 6.54 14.55
N GLU A 82 4.52 7.39 13.55
CA GLU A 82 3.89 7.02 12.29
C GLU A 82 4.95 6.55 11.30
N LEU A 83 4.66 5.46 10.58
CA LEU A 83 5.50 4.92 9.52
C LEU A 83 4.68 4.78 8.24
N VAL A 84 5.30 5.11 7.10
CA VAL A 84 4.78 4.75 5.78
C VAL A 84 5.52 3.49 5.33
N VAL A 85 4.77 2.41 5.12
CA VAL A 85 5.30 1.13 4.66
C VAL A 85 4.93 0.91 3.20
N HIS A 86 5.94 0.71 2.35
CA HIS A 86 5.80 0.57 0.91
C HIS A 86 5.65 -0.89 0.48
N PRO A 87 5.04 -1.19 -0.68
CA PRO A 87 4.99 -2.55 -1.23
C PRO A 87 6.36 -3.18 -1.48
N SER A 88 7.41 -2.35 -1.60
CA SER A 88 8.81 -2.75 -1.76
C SER A 88 9.48 -3.24 -0.47
N GLY A 89 8.78 -3.22 0.67
CA GLY A 89 9.35 -3.59 1.97
C GLY A 89 10.15 -2.48 2.65
N ALA A 90 10.22 -1.30 2.06
CA ALA A 90 10.78 -0.13 2.70
C ALA A 90 9.80 0.52 3.67
N ALA A 91 10.32 1.09 4.76
CA ALA A 91 9.56 1.86 5.72
C ALA A 91 10.24 3.19 6.01
N GLU A 92 9.51 4.28 5.87
CA GLU A 92 9.98 5.62 6.18
C GLU A 92 9.15 6.24 7.32
N PRO A 93 9.70 7.22 8.06
CA PRO A 93 8.91 8.00 9.00
C PRO A 93 7.74 8.67 8.28
N GLY A 94 6.52 8.47 8.78
CA GLY A 94 5.38 9.27 8.37
C GLY A 94 5.47 10.62 9.06
N ASP A 95 5.53 11.71 8.29
CA ASP A 95 5.38 13.03 8.87
C ASP A 95 3.97 13.17 9.47
N THR A 96 3.90 13.59 10.74
CA THR A 96 2.64 13.89 11.46
C THR A 96 1.97 15.17 10.95
N GLU A 97 2.68 15.91 10.10
CA GLU A 97 2.25 17.13 9.40
C GLU A 97 2.51 16.95 7.91
N ASP A 98 1.67 17.57 7.09
CA ASP A 98 1.72 17.58 5.63
C ASP A 98 3.07 17.16 5.04
N GLY A 99 3.14 15.93 4.53
CA GLY A 99 4.19 15.58 3.57
C GLY A 99 4.06 16.57 2.41
N SER A 100 4.92 17.59 2.42
CA SER A 100 5.21 18.39 1.25
C SER A 100 5.43 17.42 0.11
N TYR A 101 4.82 17.67 -1.05
CA TYR A 101 5.24 17.10 -2.31
C TYR A 101 6.77 16.96 -2.32
N ARG A 102 7.28 15.74 -2.21
CA ARG A 102 8.70 15.48 -2.44
C ARG A 102 8.74 14.84 -3.80
N THR A 103 9.35 15.50 -4.76
CA THR A 103 9.65 14.87 -6.05
C THR A 103 10.65 13.73 -5.77
N GLU A 104 10.60 12.66 -6.56
CA GLU A 104 11.42 11.45 -6.43
C GLU A 104 12.92 11.71 -6.17
N SER A 105 13.43 12.86 -6.62
CA SER A 105 14.82 13.28 -6.48
C SER A 105 15.27 13.74 -5.08
N ASP A 106 14.36 14.09 -4.17
CA ASP A 106 14.70 14.66 -2.84
C ASP A 106 14.45 13.70 -1.66
N LEU A 107 14.01 12.47 -1.93
CA LEU A 107 13.79 11.47 -0.88
C LEU A 107 15.11 10.73 -0.59
N PRO A 108 15.50 10.56 0.69
CA PRO A 108 16.57 9.62 1.02
C PRO A 108 16.19 8.23 0.49
N PRO A 109 17.17 7.41 0.04
CA PRO A 109 16.88 6.10 -0.51
C PRO A 109 16.08 5.29 0.51
N LEU A 110 14.92 4.81 0.07
CA LEU A 110 14.02 3.97 0.85
C LEU A 110 14.78 2.73 1.34
N VAL A 111 15.05 2.66 2.64
CA VAL A 111 15.79 1.53 3.22
C VAL A 111 14.82 0.37 3.43
N ALA A 112 15.06 -0.73 2.71
CA ALA A 112 14.32 -1.96 2.90
C ALA A 112 14.53 -2.48 4.33
N VAL A 113 13.44 -2.80 5.01
CA VAL A 113 13.52 -3.41 6.34
C VAL A 113 13.88 -4.88 6.19
N THR A 114 14.94 -5.31 6.86
CA THR A 114 15.41 -6.69 6.86
C THR A 114 15.30 -7.31 8.24
N GLY A 115 15.19 -8.64 8.29
CA GLY A 115 15.25 -9.42 9.52
C GLY A 115 15.76 -10.84 9.25
N THR A 116 15.69 -11.71 10.26
CA THR A 116 16.09 -13.11 10.12
C THR A 116 14.90 -13.99 9.81
N CYS A 117 15.07 -14.94 8.88
CA CYS A 117 14.08 -15.96 8.59
C CYS A 117 13.79 -16.80 9.85
N ARG A 118 12.51 -16.99 10.17
CA ARG A 118 12.07 -17.78 11.34
C ARG A 118 12.48 -19.25 11.29
N ALA A 119 12.76 -19.79 10.11
CA ALA A 119 13.05 -21.21 9.91
C ALA A 119 14.56 -21.50 9.82
N CYS A 120 15.30 -20.73 9.03
CA CYS A 120 16.72 -21.00 8.77
C CYS A 120 17.68 -19.90 9.26
N GLY A 121 17.17 -18.80 9.84
CA GLY A 121 17.98 -17.70 10.36
C GLY A 121 18.62 -16.78 9.29
N CYS A 122 18.57 -17.13 8.01
CA CYS A 122 19.13 -16.31 6.93
C CYS A 122 18.44 -14.93 6.86
N THR A 123 19.17 -13.90 6.47
CA THR A 123 18.63 -12.55 6.25
C THR A 123 17.53 -12.60 5.19
N SER A 124 16.40 -11.95 5.46
CA SER A 124 15.26 -11.82 4.54
C SER A 124 14.74 -10.38 4.57
N SER A 125 14.23 -9.92 3.43
CA SER A 125 13.58 -8.61 3.28
C SER A 125 12.13 -8.67 3.73
N ALA A 126 11.59 -7.56 4.22
CA ALA A 126 10.16 -7.38 4.47
C ALA A 126 9.30 -7.54 3.21
N ALA A 127 9.88 -7.36 2.02
CA ALA A 127 9.22 -7.57 0.74
C ALA A 127 9.06 -9.04 0.36
N ASP A 128 9.90 -9.92 0.92
CA ASP A 128 10.00 -11.31 0.50
C ASP A 128 8.77 -12.10 0.95
N ALA A 129 8.04 -12.64 -0.03
CA ALA A 129 6.94 -13.57 0.24
C ALA A 129 7.44 -14.93 0.75
N GLN A 130 8.66 -15.31 0.35
CA GLN A 130 9.32 -16.59 0.61
C GLN A 130 10.78 -16.36 0.97
N CYS A 131 11.33 -17.14 1.90
CA CYS A 131 12.76 -17.11 2.17
C CYS A 131 13.56 -17.59 0.96
N GLN A 132 14.56 -16.81 0.52
CA GLN A 132 15.46 -17.21 -0.57
C GLN A 132 16.34 -18.42 -0.21
N GLY A 133 16.57 -18.68 1.08
CA GLY A 133 17.40 -19.81 1.53
C GLY A 133 16.63 -21.12 1.67
N CYS A 134 15.46 -21.11 2.33
CA CYS A 134 14.72 -22.34 2.66
C CYS A 134 13.31 -22.42 2.07
N GLY A 135 12.84 -21.41 1.34
CA GLY A 135 11.52 -21.40 0.70
C GLY A 135 10.32 -21.20 1.64
N ILE A 136 10.52 -21.03 2.96
CA ILE A 136 9.41 -20.84 3.89
C ILE A 136 8.61 -19.58 3.54
N LEU A 137 7.28 -19.70 3.54
CA LEU A 137 6.38 -18.56 3.35
C LEU A 137 6.40 -17.63 4.57
N GLU A 138 6.31 -16.32 4.28
CA GLU A 138 6.35 -15.24 5.27
C GLU A 138 7.55 -15.40 6.23
N PRO A 139 8.80 -15.27 5.74
CA PRO A 139 10.01 -15.60 6.50
C PRO A 139 10.16 -14.78 7.80
N LEU A 140 9.66 -13.55 7.81
CA LEU A 140 9.71 -12.65 8.96
C LEU A 140 8.47 -12.74 9.86
N SER A 141 7.52 -13.65 9.58
CA SER A 141 6.34 -13.83 10.44
C SER A 141 6.73 -14.28 11.85
N ARG A 142 6.06 -13.71 12.87
CA ARG A 142 6.30 -13.92 14.31
C ARG A 142 4.97 -13.99 15.06
N ASN A 143 4.09 -14.90 14.67
CA ASN A 143 2.79 -15.06 15.32
C ASN A 143 2.93 -15.83 16.65
N ALA A 144 2.44 -15.27 17.76
CA ALA A 144 2.39 -15.98 19.04
C ALA A 144 1.45 -17.19 19.02
N ASP A 145 0.43 -17.16 18.14
CA ASP A 145 -0.59 -18.22 18.04
C ASP A 145 -0.15 -19.42 17.20
N THR A 146 1.09 -19.42 16.68
CA THR A 146 1.67 -20.60 16.02
C THR A 146 2.58 -21.28 17.03
N PRO A 147 2.21 -22.46 17.58
CA PRO A 147 3.13 -23.18 18.44
C PRO A 147 4.43 -23.45 17.67
N PRO A 148 5.60 -23.39 18.32
CA PRO A 148 6.82 -23.84 17.69
C PRO A 148 6.59 -25.28 17.24
N ARG A 149 6.76 -25.55 15.95
CA ARG A 149 6.91 -26.94 15.51
C ARG A 149 8.24 -27.39 16.08
N ASP A 150 8.16 -28.14 17.17
CA ASP A 150 9.32 -28.78 17.76
C ASP A 150 10.10 -29.54 16.68
N LEU A 151 11.39 -29.25 16.66
CA LEU A 151 12.40 -30.00 15.95
C LEU A 151 12.45 -31.43 16.54
N ARG A 152 12.27 -32.41 15.66
CA ARG A 152 12.61 -33.85 15.81
C ARG A 152 11.75 -34.68 16.77
N ALA A 153 10.85 -35.46 16.18
CA ALA A 153 10.71 -36.87 16.53
C ALA A 153 10.91 -37.69 15.25
N ALA A 154 11.89 -38.60 15.26
CA ALA A 154 12.17 -39.52 14.16
C ALA A 154 10.98 -40.47 13.92
N PRO A 155 10.76 -40.98 12.70
CA PRO A 155 9.86 -42.10 12.49
C PRO A 155 10.53 -43.36 13.06
N GLY A 156 9.98 -43.88 14.16
CA GLY A 156 10.26 -45.24 14.59
C GLY A 156 9.62 -46.20 13.60
N GLU A 157 10.46 -47.01 12.98
CA GLU A 157 10.08 -48.21 12.23
C GLU A 157 9.53 -49.29 13.18
N ASP A 158 8.92 -50.31 12.57
CA ASP A 158 8.36 -51.55 13.11
C ASP A 158 6.92 -51.45 13.69
N GLY A 159 5.92 -52.18 13.22
CA GLY A 159 5.89 -53.22 12.20
C GLY A 159 4.46 -53.76 12.04
N ALA A 160 4.17 -54.19 10.82
CA ALA A 160 3.23 -55.23 10.38
C ALA A 160 1.98 -55.56 11.25
N ASP A 161 0.79 -55.41 10.67
CA ASP A 161 0.10 -56.62 10.19
C ASP A 161 -0.91 -56.30 9.08
N GLU A 162 -1.04 -57.30 8.22
CA GLU A 162 -1.55 -57.35 6.88
C GLU A 162 -3.00 -57.85 6.90
N ARG A 163 -3.88 -57.30 6.03
CA ARG A 163 -4.84 -58.10 5.24
C ARG A 163 -5.65 -57.24 4.25
N ARG A 164 -5.26 -57.43 2.98
CA ARG A 164 -6.12 -57.76 1.83
C ARG A 164 -7.46 -57.03 1.68
N ARG A 165 -7.57 -56.26 0.60
CA ARG A 165 -8.58 -56.51 -0.44
C ARG A 165 -8.10 -56.00 -1.81
N THR A 166 -7.99 -56.96 -2.71
CA THR A 166 -7.63 -56.88 -4.13
C THR A 166 -8.81 -56.44 -5.00
N GLY A 167 -8.53 -55.67 -6.06
CA GLY A 167 -9.46 -55.41 -7.17
C GLY A 167 -8.98 -54.20 -8.00
N ARG A 168 -8.02 -54.33 -8.92
CA ARG A 168 -8.12 -54.82 -10.31
C ARG A 168 -8.42 -53.69 -11.32
N ARG A 169 -7.39 -53.39 -12.14
CA ARG A 169 -7.35 -52.97 -13.56
C ARG A 169 -7.74 -51.53 -13.94
N GLU A 170 -6.79 -50.73 -14.47
CA GLU A 170 -6.31 -50.64 -15.89
C GLU A 170 -7.30 -49.83 -16.76
N LEU A 171 -7.00 -48.88 -17.64
CA LEU A 171 -5.81 -48.31 -18.28
C LEU A 171 -6.21 -46.90 -18.78
N ARG A 172 -5.31 -45.91 -18.76
CA ARG A 172 -5.21 -44.99 -19.90
C ARG A 172 -3.82 -44.40 -20.02
N ARG A 173 -3.28 -44.64 -21.21
CA ARG A 173 -1.97 -44.29 -21.75
C ARG A 173 -2.28 -43.27 -22.84
N GLU A 174 -1.70 -42.08 -22.77
CA GLU A 174 -1.60 -41.07 -23.84
C GLU A 174 -0.51 -40.10 -23.37
N GLU A 175 0.77 -40.31 -23.71
CA GLU A 175 1.51 -40.05 -24.95
C GLU A 175 2.24 -38.68 -24.90
N PRO A 176 3.53 -38.59 -25.31
CA PRO A 176 4.41 -37.47 -24.98
C PRO A 176 4.27 -36.27 -25.93
N GLN A 177 4.37 -35.05 -25.39
CA GLN A 177 4.44 -33.81 -26.18
C GLN A 177 5.78 -33.69 -26.93
N PRO A 178 5.79 -33.20 -28.18
CA PRO A 178 7.01 -32.96 -28.95
C PRO A 178 7.78 -31.71 -28.47
N PRO A 179 9.11 -31.67 -28.67
CA PRO A 179 9.97 -30.61 -28.15
C PRO A 179 9.76 -29.30 -28.93
N GLN A 180 9.44 -28.21 -28.20
CA GLN A 180 9.47 -26.87 -28.76
C GLN A 180 10.91 -26.39 -28.92
N GLN A 181 11.23 -26.02 -30.16
CA GLN A 181 12.52 -25.51 -30.59
C GLN A 181 12.87 -24.20 -29.88
N THR A 182 14.11 -24.17 -29.39
CA THR A 182 14.79 -23.02 -28.80
C THR A 182 15.05 -21.98 -29.89
N GLN A 183 14.38 -20.82 -29.83
CA GLN A 183 14.80 -19.65 -30.60
C GLN A 183 15.80 -18.83 -29.77
N PRO A 184 16.97 -18.47 -30.32
CA PRO A 184 17.91 -17.59 -29.64
C PRO A 184 17.40 -16.14 -29.69
N PRO A 185 17.51 -15.34 -28.61
CA PRO A 185 17.22 -13.92 -28.68
C PRO A 185 18.29 -13.20 -29.53
N ARG A 186 17.80 -12.41 -30.49
CA ARG A 186 18.58 -11.47 -31.30
C ARG A 186 19.35 -10.49 -30.40
N GLN A 187 20.65 -10.35 -30.65
CA GLN A 187 21.52 -9.33 -30.07
C GLN A 187 21.10 -7.93 -30.56
N LEU A 188 20.85 -7.02 -29.61
CA LEU A 188 20.75 -5.57 -29.85
C LEU A 188 22.18 -4.98 -29.87
N PRO A 189 22.52 -4.08 -30.81
CA PRO A 189 23.80 -3.40 -30.80
C PRO A 189 23.87 -2.34 -29.67
N ALA A 190 25.02 -2.30 -29.01
CA ALA A 190 25.37 -1.34 -27.96
C ALA A 190 25.51 0.10 -28.50
N PRO A 191 25.10 1.14 -27.73
CA PRO A 191 25.50 2.51 -28.03
C PRO A 191 26.90 2.80 -27.48
N SER A 192 27.78 3.30 -28.35
CA SER A 192 29.11 3.83 -28.00
C SER A 192 29.01 5.15 -27.20
N PRO A 193 30.00 5.43 -26.32
CA PRO A 193 30.02 6.63 -25.48
C PRO A 193 30.51 7.86 -26.26
N SER A 194 29.92 9.03 -26.00
CA SER A 194 30.49 10.32 -26.37
C SER A 194 30.95 11.09 -25.11
N PRO A 195 32.12 11.76 -25.15
CA PRO A 195 32.77 12.34 -23.97
C PRO A 195 32.39 13.80 -23.68
N SER A 196 32.60 14.15 -22.41
CA SER A 196 33.02 15.44 -21.83
C SER A 196 32.68 16.75 -22.53
N SER A 197 32.07 17.67 -21.76
CA SER A 197 32.57 19.06 -21.63
C SER A 197 31.95 19.75 -20.41
N SER A 198 32.77 19.98 -19.38
CA SER A 198 32.60 21.09 -18.44
C SER A 198 33.16 22.37 -19.07
N PRO A 199 32.71 23.57 -18.65
CA PRO A 199 33.58 24.31 -17.73
C PRO A 199 32.83 25.09 -16.63
N SER A 200 33.54 25.29 -15.53
CA SER A 200 33.25 26.22 -14.44
C SER A 200 33.37 27.69 -14.89
N PRO A 201 32.81 28.64 -14.11
CA PRO A 201 33.72 29.60 -13.50
C PRO A 201 33.42 29.97 -12.03
N SER A 202 34.54 30.00 -11.29
CA SER A 202 34.99 30.95 -10.26
C SER A 202 34.04 31.62 -9.27
N LEU A 203 34.37 31.34 -8.01
CA LEU A 203 34.12 32.05 -6.76
C LEU A 203 34.41 33.56 -6.82
N SER A 204 33.57 34.37 -6.16
CA SER A 204 34.05 35.36 -5.17
C SER A 204 32.94 36.00 -4.33
N ARG A 205 33.02 35.71 -3.02
CA ARG A 205 32.96 36.63 -1.87
C ARG A 205 31.82 37.66 -1.79
N ARG A 206 31.04 37.56 -0.70
CA ARG A 206 31.13 38.50 0.45
C ARG A 206 30.33 37.99 1.66
N SER A 207 31.03 37.85 2.78
CA SER A 207 30.46 37.77 4.12
C SER A 207 29.59 38.98 4.42
N ARG A 208 28.47 38.75 5.12
CA ARG A 208 27.99 39.64 6.18
C ARG A 208 27.14 38.84 7.17
N GLU A 209 27.79 38.44 8.25
CA GLU A 209 27.16 38.24 9.54
C GLU A 209 26.39 39.50 9.94
N ARG A 210 25.10 39.34 10.23
CA ARG A 210 24.46 40.10 11.31
C ARG A 210 23.41 39.25 11.99
N SER A 211 23.63 39.17 13.29
CA SER A 211 22.95 38.41 14.31
C SER A 211 21.54 38.94 14.59
N ARG A 212 20.64 38.00 14.90
CA ARG A 212 19.54 38.07 15.89
C ARG A 212 18.55 39.24 15.83
N GLN A 213 17.30 38.87 15.53
CA GLN A 213 16.09 39.25 16.26
C GLN A 213 14.98 38.29 15.79
N GLN A 214 14.74 37.17 16.49
CA GLN A 214 13.67 37.05 17.49
C GLN A 214 12.38 37.77 17.08
N GLY A 215 11.72 37.23 16.05
CA GLY A 215 10.31 37.48 15.76
C GLY A 215 9.49 36.33 16.35
N SER A 216 8.86 36.64 17.48
CA SER A 216 7.94 35.80 18.24
C SER A 216 7.07 34.90 17.35
N ALA A 217 7.21 33.59 17.55
CA ALA A 217 6.29 32.59 17.03
C ALA A 217 4.90 32.89 17.60
N ARG A 218 4.09 33.62 16.83
CA ARG A 218 2.64 33.58 17.00
C ARG A 218 2.25 32.14 16.72
N ALA A 219 2.00 31.42 17.81
CA ALA A 219 1.20 30.22 17.83
C ALA A 219 -0.12 30.55 17.13
N SER A 220 -0.16 30.29 15.81
CA SER A 220 -1.41 30.20 15.08
C SER A 220 -2.17 29.07 15.74
N SER A 221 -3.16 29.44 16.55
CA SER A 221 -4.13 28.55 17.16
C SER A 221 -4.65 27.61 16.07
N ARG A 222 -4.16 26.37 16.12
CA ARG A 222 -4.41 25.27 15.21
C ARG A 222 -5.91 25.00 15.19
N ARG A 223 -6.59 25.47 14.15
CA ARG A 223 -8.02 25.23 13.95
C ARG A 223 -8.17 23.73 13.65
N PRO A 224 -8.89 22.93 14.46
CA PRO A 224 -9.07 21.52 14.18
C PRO A 224 -9.75 21.36 12.82
N VAL A 225 -9.20 20.50 11.97
CA VAL A 225 -9.83 20.12 10.70
C VAL A 225 -11.13 19.42 11.05
N SER A 226 -12.26 20.07 10.78
CA SER A 226 -13.57 19.48 11.02
C SER A 226 -13.66 18.12 10.30
N PRO A 227 -14.27 17.09 10.92
CA PRO A 227 -14.52 15.84 10.23
C PRO A 227 -15.22 16.13 8.91
N ARG A 228 -14.77 15.48 7.83
CA ARG A 228 -15.34 15.63 6.49
C ARG A 228 -15.96 14.30 6.09
N ALA A 229 -17.19 14.34 5.63
CA ALA A 229 -17.87 13.21 5.02
C ALA A 229 -17.47 13.14 3.54
N LEU A 230 -17.16 11.93 3.06
CA LEU A 230 -17.03 11.63 1.65
C LEU A 230 -18.42 11.57 1.03
N VAL A 231 -18.59 12.21 -0.11
CA VAL A 231 -19.83 12.26 -0.86
C VAL A 231 -19.57 11.72 -2.26
N ILE A 232 -20.40 10.78 -2.67
CA ILE A 232 -20.41 10.22 -4.03
C ILE A 232 -21.81 10.42 -4.59
N GLU A 233 -21.91 11.17 -5.67
CA GLU A 233 -23.14 11.48 -6.39
C GLU A 233 -23.08 10.83 -7.78
N PHE A 234 -24.13 10.13 -8.18
CA PHE A 234 -24.22 9.41 -9.45
C PHE A 234 -25.10 10.18 -10.44
N ASP A 235 -25.05 9.80 -11.73
CA ASP A 235 -25.82 10.46 -12.80
C ASP A 235 -27.35 10.39 -12.64
N ASP A 236 -27.84 9.47 -11.82
CA ASP A 236 -29.26 9.34 -11.47
C ASP A 236 -29.67 10.18 -10.25
N ASP A 237 -28.82 11.15 -9.87
CA ASP A 237 -28.91 11.99 -8.68
C ASP A 237 -28.90 11.21 -7.35
N SER A 238 -28.64 9.89 -7.39
CA SER A 238 -28.46 9.10 -6.17
C SER A 238 -27.14 9.48 -5.49
N ARG A 239 -27.16 9.47 -4.15
CA ARG A 239 -26.05 10.00 -3.36
C ARG A 239 -25.72 9.11 -2.17
N ALA A 240 -24.44 8.76 -2.05
CA ALA A 240 -23.86 8.12 -0.87
C ALA A 240 -23.07 9.14 -0.05
N VAL A 241 -23.39 9.27 1.24
CA VAL A 241 -22.67 10.14 2.20
C VAL A 241 -22.06 9.27 3.28
N LEU A 242 -20.74 9.34 3.40
CA LEU A 242 -19.95 8.38 4.17
C LEU A 242 -19.03 9.12 5.13
N ALA A 243 -18.99 8.70 6.40
CA ALA A 243 -18.03 9.21 7.37
C ALA A 243 -16.58 8.72 7.13
N GLY A 244 -16.35 7.93 6.08
CA GLY A 244 -15.08 7.30 5.77
C GLY A 244 -14.94 6.92 4.29
N SER A 245 -14.00 6.02 4.01
CA SER A 245 -13.66 5.57 2.66
C SER A 245 -14.69 4.63 2.02
N ALA A 246 -14.70 4.58 0.69
CA ALA A 246 -15.66 3.83 -0.12
C ALA A 246 -14.99 2.84 -1.08
N ALA A 247 -15.60 1.66 -1.26
CA ALA A 247 -15.27 0.71 -2.32
C ALA A 247 -16.42 0.72 -3.33
N LEU A 248 -16.16 1.21 -4.54
CA LEU A 248 -17.16 1.38 -5.59
C LEU A 248 -17.17 0.16 -6.51
N GLY A 249 -18.33 -0.29 -6.95
CA GLY A 249 -18.45 -1.29 -8.01
C GLY A 249 -19.87 -1.85 -8.15
N ARG A 250 -20.09 -2.75 -9.11
CA ARG A 250 -21.44 -3.31 -9.36
C ARG A 250 -21.91 -4.28 -8.28
N ASN A 251 -20.98 -4.90 -7.58
CA ASN A 251 -21.25 -5.78 -6.44
C ASN A 251 -20.01 -5.80 -5.54
N PRO A 252 -19.71 -4.66 -4.88
CA PRO A 252 -18.47 -4.51 -4.15
C PRO A 252 -18.58 -5.28 -2.84
N SER A 253 -17.65 -6.19 -2.60
CA SER A 253 -17.42 -6.69 -1.24
C SER A 253 -16.81 -5.56 -0.40
N PRO A 254 -17.03 -5.53 0.92
CA PRO A 254 -16.24 -4.69 1.82
C PRO A 254 -14.76 -4.95 1.55
N VAL A 255 -14.11 -3.99 0.89
CA VAL A 255 -12.67 -4.07 0.68
C VAL A 255 -12.06 -3.37 1.85
N ASP A 256 -11.60 -4.23 2.74
CA ASP A 256 -10.55 -3.92 3.66
C ASP A 256 -11.11 -3.09 4.84
N GLY A 257 -12.25 -2.40 4.72
CA GLY A 257 -12.91 -1.63 5.78
C GLY A 257 -13.65 -0.42 5.21
N ARG A 258 -13.59 -0.28 3.89
CA ARG A 258 -14.36 0.67 3.10
C ARG A 258 -15.80 0.24 3.04
N ILE A 259 -16.67 1.23 3.04
CA ILE A 259 -18.10 1.03 2.88
C ILE A 259 -18.34 0.65 1.42
N PRO A 260 -18.92 -0.52 1.12
CA PRO A 260 -19.26 -0.89 -0.24
C PRO A 260 -20.37 0.04 -0.75
N VAL A 261 -20.12 0.71 -1.88
CA VAL A 261 -21.11 1.53 -2.57
C VAL A 261 -21.38 0.89 -3.90
N ARG A 262 -22.61 0.38 -4.05
CA ARG A 262 -23.07 -0.23 -5.29
C ARG A 262 -23.18 0.86 -6.36
N VAL A 263 -22.68 0.54 -7.54
CA VAL A 263 -22.75 1.38 -8.74
C VAL A 263 -23.56 0.60 -9.78
N ASP A 264 -24.70 1.15 -10.19
CA ASP A 264 -25.56 0.50 -11.16
C ASP A 264 -25.07 0.82 -12.58
N SER A 265 -24.57 -0.23 -13.26
CA SER A 265 -24.00 -0.19 -14.60
C SER A 265 -24.95 -0.89 -15.56
N ARG A 266 -25.35 -0.22 -16.64
CA ARG A 266 -26.30 -0.76 -17.62
C ARG A 266 -25.64 -1.84 -18.45
N ASP A 267 -24.40 -1.59 -18.86
CA ASP A 267 -23.64 -2.46 -19.76
C ASP A 267 -22.73 -3.44 -19.00
N SER A 268 -22.88 -3.54 -17.68
CA SER A 268 -22.01 -4.36 -16.80
C SER A 268 -20.52 -4.11 -16.95
N THR A 269 -20.13 -2.91 -17.41
CA THR A 269 -18.73 -2.53 -17.59
C THR A 269 -18.07 -2.17 -16.25
N VAL A 270 -18.86 -1.91 -15.21
CA VAL A 270 -18.34 -1.73 -13.86
C VAL A 270 -17.96 -3.09 -13.25
N SER A 271 -16.67 -3.31 -12.94
CA SER A 271 -16.18 -4.47 -12.17
C SER A 271 -16.87 -4.63 -10.80
N ARG A 272 -16.80 -5.84 -10.20
CA ARG A 272 -17.41 -6.14 -8.88
C ARG A 272 -16.99 -5.13 -7.82
N THR A 273 -15.67 -4.98 -7.65
CA THR A 273 -15.04 -3.82 -7.05
C THR A 273 -14.20 -3.16 -8.15
N HIS A 274 -14.44 -1.88 -8.40
CA HIS A 274 -13.90 -1.14 -9.53
C HIS A 274 -12.90 -0.08 -9.07
N ALA A 275 -13.26 0.70 -8.05
CA ALA A 275 -12.42 1.78 -7.56
C ALA A 275 -12.48 1.88 -6.04
N LEU A 276 -11.40 2.37 -5.44
CA LEU A 276 -11.34 2.74 -4.04
C LEU A 276 -11.28 4.26 -3.94
N VAL A 277 -12.10 4.84 -3.06
CA VAL A 277 -12.10 6.28 -2.78
C VAL A 277 -11.82 6.48 -1.31
N ASP A 278 -10.78 7.23 -1.01
CA ASP A 278 -10.33 7.55 0.34
C ASP A 278 -10.28 9.06 0.56
N VAL A 279 -10.30 9.46 1.84
CA VAL A 279 -10.06 10.84 2.25
C VAL A 279 -8.84 10.87 3.17
N ASP A 280 -7.87 11.72 2.88
CA ASP A 280 -6.64 11.86 3.67
C ASP A 280 -6.81 12.78 4.89
N HIS A 281 -5.71 13.02 5.62
CA HIS A 281 -5.75 13.88 6.82
C HIS A 281 -6.11 15.33 6.56
N ALA A 282 -5.78 15.83 5.37
CA ALA A 282 -6.09 17.18 4.94
C ALA A 282 -7.49 17.29 4.32
N GLY A 283 -8.28 16.21 4.32
CA GLY A 283 -9.60 16.18 3.69
C GLY A 283 -9.55 16.12 2.16
N ARG A 284 -8.42 15.68 1.59
CA ARG A 284 -8.24 15.53 0.14
C ARG A 284 -8.71 14.15 -0.32
N ILE A 285 -9.32 14.10 -1.49
CA ILE A 285 -9.86 12.88 -2.07
C ILE A 285 -8.75 12.14 -2.82
N LEU A 286 -8.61 10.87 -2.51
CA LEU A 286 -7.69 9.95 -3.14
C LEU A 286 -8.49 8.85 -3.82
N VAL A 287 -8.11 8.51 -5.05
CA VAL A 287 -8.82 7.53 -5.87
C VAL A 287 -7.81 6.53 -6.41
N THR A 288 -8.16 5.25 -6.33
CA THR A 288 -7.36 4.14 -6.85
C THR A 288 -8.22 3.26 -7.74
N ASP A 289 -7.77 3.00 -8.96
CA ASP A 289 -8.36 1.95 -9.81
C ASP A 289 -7.98 0.58 -9.22
N TYR A 290 -8.97 -0.21 -8.83
CA TYR A 290 -8.78 -1.50 -8.17
C TYR A 290 -8.68 -2.64 -9.18
N HIS A 291 -7.78 -2.48 -10.16
CA HIS A 291 -7.60 -3.41 -11.27
C HIS A 291 -8.90 -3.71 -12.01
N SER A 292 -9.69 -2.66 -12.26
CA SER A 292 -10.91 -2.77 -13.02
C SER A 292 -10.66 -3.20 -14.47
N THR A 293 -11.68 -3.77 -15.10
CA THR A 293 -11.59 -4.25 -16.49
C THR A 293 -11.61 -3.10 -17.49
N HIS A 294 -12.33 -2.02 -17.18
CA HIS A 294 -12.56 -0.90 -18.10
C HIS A 294 -11.89 0.40 -17.65
N GLY A 295 -11.16 0.38 -16.54
CA GLY A 295 -10.39 1.50 -16.04
C GLY A 295 -11.22 2.55 -15.30
N VAL A 296 -10.51 3.35 -14.51
CA VAL A 296 -11.02 4.60 -13.92
C VAL A 296 -10.47 5.78 -14.70
N HIS A 297 -11.34 6.74 -15.02
CA HIS A 297 -10.93 7.97 -15.69
C HIS A 297 -11.41 9.19 -14.91
N LEU A 298 -10.59 10.24 -14.84
CA LEU A 298 -11.06 11.57 -14.46
C LEU A 298 -11.72 12.21 -15.68
N SER A 299 -13.00 12.54 -15.57
CA SER A 299 -13.78 13.28 -16.56
C SER A 299 -13.63 14.78 -16.35
N GLY A 300 -13.57 15.55 -17.45
CA GLY A 300 -13.39 17.00 -17.40
C GLY A 300 -12.72 17.55 -18.66
N ARG A 301 -12.08 18.71 -18.57
CA ARG A 301 -11.32 19.30 -19.70
C ARG A 301 -10.14 18.44 -20.15
N HIS A 302 -9.53 17.70 -19.24
CA HIS A 302 -8.47 16.74 -19.52
C HIS A 302 -8.88 15.36 -19.00
N ILE A 303 -9.25 14.47 -19.91
CA ILE A 303 -9.53 13.08 -19.56
C ILE A 303 -8.20 12.42 -19.18
N SER A 304 -8.09 11.98 -17.94
CA SER A 304 -6.89 11.29 -17.43
C SER A 304 -7.26 9.87 -17.06
N THR A 305 -6.61 8.87 -17.66
CA THR A 305 -6.77 7.45 -17.30
C THR A 305 -5.87 7.11 -16.14
N PHE A 306 -6.43 6.41 -15.16
CA PHE A 306 -5.70 6.05 -13.96
C PHE A 306 -4.96 4.74 -14.23
N VAL A 307 -3.71 4.68 -13.78
CA VAL A 307 -2.98 3.41 -13.77
C VAL A 307 -3.53 2.55 -12.62
N PRO A 308 -3.92 1.28 -12.87
CA PRO A 308 -4.36 0.36 -11.82
C PRO A 308 -3.39 0.27 -10.64
N GLY A 309 -3.92 0.33 -9.42
CA GLY A 309 -3.14 0.29 -8.17
C GLY A 309 -2.49 1.62 -7.77
N VAL A 310 -2.37 2.59 -8.70
CA VAL A 310 -1.78 3.90 -8.40
C VAL A 310 -2.82 4.81 -7.72
N VAL A 311 -2.38 5.50 -6.67
CA VAL A 311 -3.21 6.49 -5.95
C VAL A 311 -3.12 7.82 -6.67
N TYR A 312 -4.26 8.32 -7.13
CA TYR A 312 -4.39 9.65 -7.69
C TYR A 312 -5.08 10.56 -6.71
N ARG A 313 -4.53 11.76 -6.54
CA ARG A 313 -5.23 12.83 -5.84
C ARG A 313 -6.15 13.51 -6.85
N VAL A 314 -7.43 13.64 -6.49
CA VAL A 314 -8.42 14.32 -7.32
C VAL A 314 -8.96 15.57 -6.61
N PRO A 315 -9.36 16.60 -7.36
CA PRO A 315 -9.96 17.78 -6.77
C PRO A 315 -11.31 17.45 -6.14
N ASP A 316 -11.71 18.25 -5.15
CA ASP A 316 -13.05 18.19 -4.58
C ASP A 316 -14.10 18.52 -5.66
N GLY A 317 -15.11 17.66 -5.80
CA GLY A 317 -16.12 17.75 -6.85
C GLY A 317 -15.67 17.16 -8.20
N ALA A 318 -14.57 16.40 -8.23
CA ALA A 318 -14.09 15.70 -9.42
C ALA A 318 -15.15 14.74 -9.99
N GLN A 319 -15.27 14.70 -11.31
CA GLN A 319 -16.09 13.70 -12.01
C GLN A 319 -15.21 12.52 -12.40
N LEU A 320 -15.58 11.32 -11.98
CA LEU A 320 -14.93 10.07 -12.34
C LEU A 320 -15.84 9.30 -13.28
N ARG A 321 -15.25 8.65 -14.28
CA ARG A 321 -15.91 7.63 -15.10
C ARG A 321 -15.42 6.25 -14.68
N LEU A 322 -16.35 5.39 -14.30
CA LEU A 322 -16.16 4.00 -13.92
C LEU A 322 -16.87 3.15 -14.97
N GLY A 323 -16.14 2.63 -15.97
CA GLY A 323 -16.78 2.01 -17.12
C GLY A 323 -17.77 2.95 -17.84
N ASP A 324 -19.06 2.62 -17.82
CA ASP A 324 -20.18 3.35 -18.43
C ASP A 324 -20.83 4.38 -17.48
N VAL A 325 -20.43 4.43 -16.22
CA VAL A 325 -21.06 5.28 -15.19
C VAL A 325 -20.19 6.49 -14.89
N LEU A 326 -20.79 7.69 -14.85
CA LEU A 326 -20.16 8.85 -14.24
C LEU A 326 -20.62 9.00 -12.79
N CYS A 327 -19.68 9.39 -11.94
CA CYS A 327 -19.97 9.82 -10.59
C CYS A 327 -19.12 11.03 -10.22
N ARG A 328 -19.63 11.84 -9.32
CA ARG A 328 -18.94 12.98 -8.75
C ARG A 328 -18.51 12.65 -7.33
N VAL A 329 -17.25 12.91 -7.02
CA VAL A 329 -16.69 12.72 -5.68
C VAL A 329 -16.38 14.08 -5.05
N SER A 330 -16.89 14.30 -3.85
CA SER A 330 -16.67 15.53 -3.07
C SER A 330 -16.55 15.22 -1.58
N THR A 331 -16.17 16.23 -0.81
CA THR A 331 -16.14 16.19 0.65
C THR A 331 -17.01 17.30 1.21
N GLU A 332 -17.82 16.98 2.21
CA GLU A 332 -18.63 17.95 2.92
C GLU A 332 -18.21 18.01 4.39
N ALA A 333 -18.31 19.19 5.00
CA ALA A 333 -18.06 19.32 6.43
C ALA A 333 -19.14 18.57 7.20
N THR A 334 -18.74 17.62 8.03
CA THR A 334 -19.66 16.97 8.97
C THR A 334 -19.99 17.99 10.06
N ALA A 335 -21.27 18.31 10.23
CA ALA A 335 -21.69 19.13 11.36
C ALA A 335 -21.25 18.44 12.66
N ALA A 336 -20.54 19.15 13.52
CA ALA A 336 -20.24 18.66 14.86
C ALA A 336 -21.57 18.48 15.58
N SER A 337 -21.95 17.22 15.86
CA SER A 337 -23.07 16.89 16.73
C SER A 337 -22.69 17.13 18.19
#